data_AF-A0A1C6NFG8-F1
#
_entry.id   AF-A0A1C6NFG8-F1
#
_cell.length_a   1.000
_cell.length_b   1.000
_cell.length_c   1.000
_cell.angle_alpha   90.00
_cell.angle_beta   90.00
_cell.angle_gamma   90.00
#
_symmetry.space_group_name_H-M   'P 1'
#
loop_
_entity.id
_entity.type
_entity.pdbx_description
1 polymer ?
#
loop_
_entity_poly.entity_id
_entity_poly.type
_entity_poly.pdbx_seq_one_letter_code
_entity_poly.pdbx_strand_id
1 'polypeptide(L)' 'CVEWAPACVSATGTVPVRDSKSPSGLVLDIPAYAFASFVAGVKAGEFGTA' A
#
# COMPACT_ATOMS: atom_id res chain seq x y z
N CYS A 1 3.34 10.59 7.46
CA CYS A 1 2.12 9.76 7.51
C CYS A 1 2.03 9.08 6.17
N VAL A 2 1.27 8.01 6.03
CA VAL A 2 1.24 7.27 4.76
C VAL A 2 -0.05 7.57 4.02
N GLU A 3 0.03 7.72 2.71
CA GLU A 3 -1.12 7.82 1.81
C GLU A 3 -0.98 6.83 0.64
N TRP A 4 -2.12 6.45 0.05
CA TRP A 4 -2.21 5.41 -0.99
C TRP A 4 -3.20 5.80 -2.10
N ALA A 5 -2.98 5.31 -3.32
CA ALA A 5 -3.78 5.65 -4.51
C ALA A 5 -4.45 4.41 -5.17
N PRO A 6 -5.52 3.85 -4.58
CA PRO A 6 -6.15 2.63 -5.09
C PRO A 6 -6.80 2.78 -6.47
N ALA A 7 -7.17 3.99 -6.88
CA ALA A 7 -7.75 4.24 -8.21
C ALA A 7 -6.77 3.88 -9.35
N CYS A 8 -5.46 3.90 -9.10
CA CYS A 8 -4.43 3.53 -10.08
C CYS A 8 -4.47 2.04 -10.44
N VAL A 9 -5.04 1.18 -9.59
CA VAL A 9 -5.05 -0.28 -9.79
C VAL A 9 -5.67 -0.67 -11.13
N SER A 10 -6.73 0.02 -11.56
CA SER A 10 -7.40 -0.27 -12.83
C SER A 10 -6.51 -0.04 -14.05
N ALA A 11 -5.48 0.81 -13.94
CA ALA A 11 -4.62 1.18 -15.06
C ALA A 11 -3.23 0.50 -14.98
N THR A 12 -2.66 0.37 -13.77
CA THR A 12 -1.28 -0.11 -13.58
C THR A 12 -1.20 -1.49 -12.93
N GLY A 13 -2.29 -1.99 -12.35
CA GLY A 13 -2.28 -3.21 -11.54
C GLY A 13 -1.53 -3.06 -10.20
N THR A 14 -1.10 -1.84 -9.85
CA THR A 14 -0.36 -1.52 -8.62
C THR A 14 -1.16 -0.57 -7.73
N VAL A 15 -0.82 -0.59 -6.45
CA VAL A 15 -1.26 0.33 -5.40
C VAL A 15 -0.06 1.19 -5.02
N PRO A 16 0.02 2.43 -5.54
CA PRO A 16 1.09 3.35 -5.18
C PRO A 16 0.90 3.83 -3.74
N VAL A 17 1.97 3.77 -2.95
CA VAL A 17 2.02 4.22 -1.54
C VAL A 17 3.18 5.17 -1.35
N ARG A 18 2.98 6.30 -0.65
CA ARG A 18 4.05 7.28 -0.37
C ARG A 18 3.90 7.91 1.01
N ASP A 19 4.95 8.60 1.45
CA ASP A 19 4.88 9.47 2.63
C ASP A 19 4.20 10.79 2.27
N SER A 20 3.08 11.07 2.94
CA SER A 20 2.27 12.26 2.70
C SER A 20 2.94 13.56 3.12
N LYS A 21 4.02 13.48 3.91
CA LYS A 21 4.82 14.64 4.30
C LYS A 21 5.91 14.95 3.28
N SER A 22 6.14 14.05 2.31
CA SER A 22 7.16 14.14 1.27
C SER A 22 6.56 13.87 -0.12
N PRO A 23 5.70 14.76 -0.66
CA PRO A 23 4.94 14.49 -1.89
C PRO A 23 5.82 14.31 -3.14
N SER A 24 7.01 14.91 -3.15
CA SER A 24 8.03 14.75 -4.21
C SER A 24 8.98 13.57 -3.96
N GLY A 25 8.78 12.81 -2.88
CA GLY A 25 9.56 11.64 -2.54
C GLY A 25 9.27 10.44 -3.44
N LEU A 26 10.00 9.35 -3.19
CA LEU A 26 9.80 8.09 -3.89
C LEU A 26 8.43 7.48 -3.55
N VAL A 27 7.83 6.84 -4.55
CA VAL A 27 6.57 6.11 -4.43
C VAL A 27 6.88 4.62 -4.49
N LEU A 28 6.27 3.85 -3.58
CA LEU A 28 6.34 2.39 -3.59
C LEU A 28 5.14 1.85 -4.36
N ASP A 29 5.38 1.24 -5.51
CA ASP A 29 4.38 0.54 -6.31
C ASP A 29 4.23 -0.90 -5.83
N ILE A 30 3.11 -1.20 -5.18
CA ILE A 30 2.83 -2.53 -4.62
C ILE A 30 1.85 -3.25 -5.56
N PRO A 31 2.12 -4.47 -6.04
CA PRO A 31 1.13 -5.23 -6.81
C PRO A 31 -0.20 -5.37 -6.06
N ALA A 32 -1.33 -5.21 -6.74
CA ALA A 32 -2.64 -5.18 -6.09
C ALA A 32 -2.95 -6.45 -5.27
N TYR A 33 -2.57 -7.62 -5.77
CA TYR A 33 -2.76 -8.89 -5.05
C TYR A 33 -1.91 -8.95 -3.77
N ALA A 34 -0.69 -8.42 -3.81
CA ALA A 34 0.20 -8.39 -2.66
C ALA A 34 -0.31 -7.41 -1.59
N PHE A 35 -0.80 -6.24 -2.00
CA PHE A 35 -1.42 -5.28 -1.09
C PHE A 35 -2.69 -5.87 -0.44
N ALA A 36 -3.53 -6.56 -1.20
CA ALA A 36 -4.71 -7.23 -0.67
C ALA A 36 -4.34 -8.33 0.35
N SER A 37 -3.34 -9.16 0.05
CA SER A 37 -2.82 -10.18 0.98
C SER A 37 -2.27 -9.56 2.26
N PHE A 38 -1.52 -8.46 2.14
CA PHE A 38 -1.00 -7.71 3.29
C PHE A 38 -2.14 -7.21 4.20
N VAL A 39 -3.16 -6.55 3.63
CA VAL A 39 -4.32 -6.06 4.39
C VAL A 39 -5.09 -7.20 5.04
N ALA A 40 -5.20 -8.36 4.38
CA ALA A 40 -5.82 -9.54 4.97
C ALA A 40 -5.05 -10.04 6.20
N GLY A 41 -3.72 -10.14 6.11
CA GLY A 41 -2.85 -10.51 7.25
C GLY A 41 -2.95 -9.52 8.41
N VAL A 42 -3.01 -8.20 8.12
CA VAL A 42 -3.21 -7.16 9.14
C VAL A 42 -4.54 -7.37 9.86
N LYS A 43 -5.63 -7.60 9.12
CA LYS A 43 -6.96 -7.83 9.70
C LYS A 43 -7.03 -9.12 10.53
N ALA A 44 -6.27 -10.14 10.14
CA ALA A 44 -6.15 -11.40 10.87
C ALA A 44 -5.23 -11.29 12.11
N GLY A 45 -4.53 -10.17 12.29
CA GLY A 45 -3.61 -9.96 13.41
C GLY A 45 -2.27 -10.70 13.25
N GLU A 46 -1.90 -11.11 12.03
CA GLU A 46 -0.69 -11.90 11.78
C GLU A 46 0.62 -11.17 12.12
N PHE A 47 0.59 -9.84 12.16
CA PHE A 47 1.80 -9.02 12.36
C PHE A 47 2.11 -8.65 13.82
N GLY A 48 1.27 -9.03 14.79
CA GLY A 48 1.52 -8.88 16.23
C GLY A 48 1.94 -7.48 16.71
N THR A 49 2.33 -7.38 17.98
CA THR A 49 3.07 -6.24 18.53
C THR A 49 4.41 -6.76 19.01
N ALA A 50 5.49 -6.43 18.30
CA ALA A 50 6.84 -6.65 18.78
C ALA A 50 7.12 -5.80 20.04
#